data_AF-A0A5C6E602-F1
#
_entry.id   AF-A0A5C6E602-F1
#
_cell.length_a   1.000
_cell.length_b   1.000
_cell.length_c   1.000
_cell.angle_alpha   90.00
_cell.angle_beta   90.00
_cell.angle_gamma   90.00
#
_symmetry.space_group_name_H-M   'P 1'
#
loop_
_entity.id
_entity.type
_entity.pdbx_description
1 polymer ?
#
loop_
_entity_poly.entity_id
_entity_poly.type
_entity_poly.pdbx_seq_one_letter_code
_entity_poly.pdbx_strand_id
1 'polypeptide(L)'
;MSIVVVKASFVTFLVSCSARCKIREHALSKSDFAPRPAYEIADTPDEEYPDAMICQKTIEDLRQLSTGDSPFFLACGFHRPHLPFHAPKKYWDLYPETEVKLPNNMYFPQGLSSACQYSWGEMRAYRGIPDKDPVSDETA
;
A
#
# COMPACT_ATOMS: atom_id res chain seq x y z
N MET A 1 -25.08 -19.28 35.20
CA MET A 1 -24.19 -19.14 34.05
C MET A 1 -24.53 -17.81 33.39
N SER A 2 -23.90 -16.73 33.85
CA SER A 2 -24.28 -15.38 33.46
C SER A 2 -23.53 -15.00 32.19
N ILE A 3 -24.27 -14.80 31.11
CA ILE A 3 -23.76 -14.21 29.87
C ILE A 3 -23.35 -12.77 30.20
N VAL A 4 -22.05 -12.51 30.24
CA VAL A 4 -21.50 -11.16 30.26
C VAL A 4 -21.57 -10.66 28.83
N VAL A 5 -22.61 -9.89 28.52
CA VAL A 5 -22.67 -9.08 27.30
C VAL A 5 -21.64 -7.98 27.48
N VAL A 6 -20.43 -8.18 26.93
CA VAL A 6 -19.44 -7.11 26.81
C VAL A 6 -20.03 -6.13 25.79
N LYS A 7 -20.67 -5.08 26.30
CA LYS A 7 -21.02 -3.89 25.53
C LYS A 7 -19.67 -3.27 25.12
N ALA A 8 -19.15 -3.69 23.98
CA ALA A 8 -18.12 -2.94 23.28
C ALA A 8 -18.77 -1.60 22.94
N SER A 9 -18.51 -0.57 23.75
CA SER A 9 -18.71 0.80 23.30
C SER A 9 -17.80 0.97 22.10
N PHE A 10 -18.36 0.77 20.91
CA PHE A 10 -17.76 1.16 19.64
C PHE A 10 -17.63 2.67 19.70
N VAL A 11 -16.53 3.13 20.30
CA VAL A 11 -16.07 4.49 20.04
C VAL A 11 -15.47 4.38 18.64
N THR A 12 -16.33 4.54 17.64
CA THR A 12 -15.91 4.76 16.26
C THR A 12 -15.20 6.12 16.24
N PHE A 13 -13.94 6.16 16.64
CA PHE A 13 -13.02 7.17 16.14
C PHE A 13 -12.78 6.79 14.67
N LEU A 14 -13.73 7.18 13.82
CA LEU A 14 -13.38 7.53 12.46
C LEU A 14 -12.31 8.60 12.62
N VAL A 15 -11.05 8.21 12.44
CA VAL A 15 -9.96 9.13 12.21
C VAL A 15 -10.37 9.92 10.98
N SER A 16 -11.05 11.04 11.20
CA SER A 16 -11.18 12.07 10.21
C SER A 16 -9.75 12.48 9.91
N CYS A 17 -9.24 11.99 8.79
CA CYS A 17 -7.99 12.41 8.17
C CYS A 17 -8.16 13.89 7.77
N SER A 18 -8.20 14.77 8.77
CA SER A 18 -8.24 16.23 8.64
C SER A 18 -6.85 16.82 8.89
N ALA A 19 -5.85 15.97 9.18
CA ALA A 19 -4.47 16.33 8.98
C ALA A 19 -4.28 16.55 7.48
N ARG A 20 -4.36 17.83 7.12
CA ARG A 20 -4.10 18.42 5.81
C ARG A 20 -2.73 17.91 5.36
N CYS A 21 -2.73 16.74 4.71
CA CYS A 21 -1.58 16.18 4.06
C CYS A 21 -1.12 17.27 3.10
N LYS A 22 0.06 17.84 3.30
CA LYS A 22 0.67 18.78 2.36
C LYS A 22 1.10 18.03 1.09
N ILE A 23 0.23 17.18 0.54
CA ILE A 23 0.23 16.97 -0.90
C ILE A 23 -0.13 18.35 -1.42
N ARG A 24 0.82 19.04 -2.07
CA ARG A 24 0.54 20.25 -2.83
C ARG A 24 -0.72 19.99 -3.65
N GLU A 25 -1.83 20.61 -3.27
CA GLU A 25 -3.05 20.70 -4.09
C GLU A 25 -2.74 21.57 -5.30
N HIS A 26 -1.95 21.04 -6.23
CA HIS A 26 -2.18 21.38 -7.63
C HIS A 26 -3.33 20.47 -8.04
N ALA A 27 -4.53 21.04 -8.10
CA ALA A 27 -5.66 20.44 -8.80
C ALA A 27 -5.25 20.32 -10.28
N LEU A 28 -4.58 19.23 -10.62
CA LEU A 28 -4.16 18.93 -11.99
C LEU A 28 -5.39 18.46 -12.77
N SER A 29 -5.55 19.03 -13.96
CA SER A 29 -6.60 18.61 -14.88
C SER A 29 -6.36 17.14 -15.30
N LYS A 30 -7.43 16.41 -15.62
CA LYS A 30 -7.34 15.00 -16.08
C LYS A 30 -6.41 14.81 -17.30
N SER A 31 -6.09 15.87 -18.04
CA SER A 31 -5.22 15.85 -19.23
C SER A 31 -3.73 16.06 -18.94
N ASP A 32 -3.33 16.39 -17.70
CA ASP A 32 -1.92 16.69 -17.37
C ASP A 32 -1.19 15.53 -16.67
N PHE A 33 -1.88 14.41 -16.41
CA PHE A 33 -1.29 13.24 -15.77
C PHE A 33 -0.56 12.39 -16.81
N ALA A 34 0.73 12.67 -17.01
CA ALA A 34 1.63 11.61 -17.44
C ALA A 34 1.50 10.46 -16.40
N PRO A 35 1.37 9.20 -16.82
CA PRO A 35 1.16 8.10 -15.89
C PRO A 35 2.29 8.10 -14.85
N ARG A 36 1.90 7.87 -13.58
CA ARG A 36 2.83 7.75 -12.47
C ARG A 36 3.74 6.54 -12.72
N PRO A 37 5.01 6.55 -12.29
CA PRO A 37 5.86 5.39 -12.44
C PRO A 37 5.32 4.21 -11.63
N ALA A 38 5.53 2.97 -12.12
CA ALA A 38 5.07 1.75 -11.44
C ALA A 38 5.83 1.52 -10.13
N TYR A 39 7.07 1.99 -10.07
CA TYR A 39 7.93 1.95 -8.89
C TYR A 39 8.76 3.22 -8.75
N GLU A 40 9.26 3.49 -7.54
CA GLU A 40 10.10 4.64 -7.22
C GLU A 40 11.12 4.30 -6.14
N ILE A 41 12.35 4.76 -6.35
CA ILE A 41 13.48 4.65 -5.44
C ILE A 41 13.97 6.06 -5.13
N ALA A 42 13.69 6.55 -3.92
CA ALA A 42 14.18 7.84 -3.46
C ALA A 42 14.96 7.70 -2.15
N ASP A 43 16.04 8.46 -2.03
CA ASP A 43 16.81 8.56 -0.78
C ASP A 43 16.18 9.61 0.14
N THR A 44 15.02 9.24 0.71
CA THR A 44 14.22 10.07 1.60
C THR A 44 13.90 9.35 2.90
N PRO A 45 13.60 10.08 3.99
CA PRO A 45 13.13 9.49 5.24
C PRO A 45 11.79 8.77 5.10
N ASP A 46 11.49 7.85 6.01
CA ASP A 46 10.24 7.08 6.00
C ASP A 46 9.02 7.97 6.17
N GLU A 47 9.16 9.07 6.92
CA GLU A 47 8.12 10.03 7.26
C GLU A 47 7.50 10.72 6.04
N GLU A 48 8.17 10.70 4.89
CA GLU A 48 7.61 11.20 3.64
C GLU A 48 6.57 10.24 3.04
N TYR A 49 6.51 8.99 3.52
CA TYR A 49 5.60 7.97 3.03
C TYR A 49 4.36 7.81 3.93
N PRO A 50 3.18 7.53 3.35
CA PRO A 50 1.93 7.38 4.10
C PRO A 50 1.96 6.36 5.24
N ASP A 51 2.70 5.27 5.05
CA ASP A 51 2.77 4.18 6.03
C ASP A 51 3.49 4.59 7.32
N ALA A 52 4.48 5.49 7.25
CA ALA A 52 5.10 6.04 8.44
C ALA A 52 4.15 6.95 9.22
N MET A 53 3.34 7.76 8.52
CA MET A 53 2.31 8.59 9.16
C MET A 53 1.24 7.72 9.86
N ILE A 54 0.81 6.63 9.23
CA ILE A 54 -0.12 5.65 9.81
C ILE A 54 0.50 5.02 11.07
N CYS A 55 1.77 4.62 11.00
CA CYS A 55 2.49 4.04 12.13
C CYS A 55 2.57 5.01 13.31
N GLN A 56 3.03 6.25 13.07
CA GLN A 56 3.15 7.28 14.10
C GLN A 56 1.80 7.57 14.76
N LYS A 57 0.73 7.70 13.96
CA LYS A 57 -0.61 7.93 14.48
C LYS A 57 -1.10 6.76 15.32
N THR A 58 -0.88 5.53 14.85
CA THR A 58 -1.25 4.32 15.58
C THR A 58 -0.54 4.25 16.94
N ILE A 59 0.75 4.63 17.00
CA ILE A 59 1.51 4.68 18.27
C ILE A 59 0.93 5.73 19.22
N GLU A 60 0.58 6.91 18.70
CA GLU A 60 -0.07 7.95 19.49
C GLU A 60 -1.41 7.47 20.07
N ASP A 61 -2.26 6.88 19.23
CA ASP A 61 -3.57 6.36 19.63
C ASP A 61 -3.42 5.22 20.64
N LEU A 62 -2.46 4.32 20.46
CA LEU A 62 -2.15 3.27 21.43
C LEU A 62 -1.76 3.84 22.80
N ARG A 63 -0.91 4.87 22.84
CA ARG A 63 -0.52 5.52 24.09
C ARG A 63 -1.72 6.13 24.78
N GLN A 64 -2.59 6.83 24.05
CA GLN A 64 -3.78 7.44 24.61
C GLN A 64 -4.79 6.39 25.12
N LEU A 65 -5.04 5.33 24.34
CA LEU A 65 -5.99 4.28 24.69
C LEU A 65 -5.49 3.45 25.88
N SER A 66 -4.16 3.30 26.02
CA SER A 66 -3.56 2.55 27.14
C SER A 66 -3.78 3.17 28.52
N THR A 67 -4.13 4.46 28.60
CA THR A 67 -4.43 5.14 29.87
C THR A 67 -5.89 5.01 30.29
N GLY A 68 -6.76 4.46 29.43
CA GLY A 68 -8.18 4.28 29.70
C GLY A 68 -8.47 2.96 30.40
N ASP A 69 -9.52 2.93 31.22
CA ASP A 69 -9.97 1.72 31.91
C ASP A 69 -10.83 0.79 31.03
N SER A 70 -11.22 1.25 29.85
CA SER A 70 -12.06 0.48 28.92
C SER A 70 -11.22 -0.33 27.94
N PRO A 71 -11.59 -1.59 27.63
CA PRO A 71 -10.96 -2.33 26.56
C PRO A 71 -11.18 -1.61 25.22
N PHE A 72 -10.17 -1.64 24.35
CA PHE A 72 -10.22 -1.02 23.03
C PHE A 72 -9.92 -2.02 21.91
N PHE A 73 -10.40 -1.70 20.72
CA PHE A 73 -10.02 -2.36 19.47
C PHE A 73 -9.42 -1.31 18.55
N LEU A 74 -8.18 -1.53 18.10
CA LEU A 74 -7.47 -0.64 17.18
C LEU A 74 -7.06 -1.43 15.94
N ALA A 75 -7.42 -0.93 14.76
CA ALA A 75 -6.99 -1.46 13.49
C ALA A 75 -5.94 -0.53 12.86
N CYS A 76 -4.79 -1.10 12.49
CA CYS A 76 -3.74 -0.41 11.75
C CYS A 76 -3.56 -1.11 10.41
N GLY A 77 -3.76 -0.37 9.31
CA GLY A 77 -3.67 -0.89 7.95
C GLY A 77 -2.64 -0.13 7.15
N PHE A 78 -1.53 -0.79 6.84
CA PHE A 78 -0.52 -0.24 5.92
C PHE A 78 -0.96 -0.39 4.46
N HIS A 79 -0.56 0.56 3.63
CA HIS A 79 -0.81 0.60 2.21
C HIS A 79 0.16 -0.30 1.44
N ARG A 80 1.45 -0.31 1.78
CA ARG A 80 2.40 -1.28 1.19
C ARG A 80 1.91 -2.72 1.44
N PRO A 81 2.03 -3.64 0.45
CA PRO A 81 2.76 -3.52 -0.81
C PRO A 81 1.88 -3.12 -2.02
N HIS A 82 0.77 -2.41 -1.81
CA HIS A 82 -0.08 -1.95 -2.92
C HIS A 82 0.68 -1.05 -3.90
N LEU A 83 0.28 -1.10 -5.18
CA LEU A 83 0.85 -0.29 -6.25
C LEU A 83 0.59 1.22 -6.03
N PRO A 84 1.47 2.10 -6.50
CA PRO A 84 2.78 1.80 -7.09
C PRO A 84 3.80 1.36 -6.02
N PHE A 85 4.85 0.64 -6.42
CA PHE A 85 5.92 0.22 -5.51
C PHE A 85 6.89 1.37 -5.21
N HIS A 86 6.56 2.20 -4.23
CA HIS A 86 7.39 3.33 -3.82
C HIS A 86 7.79 3.17 -2.35
N ALA A 87 9.09 3.18 -2.11
CA ALA A 87 9.69 3.01 -0.79
C ALA A 87 11.07 3.69 -0.74
N PRO A 88 11.52 4.12 0.45
CA PRO A 88 12.87 4.64 0.65
C PRO A 88 13.96 3.70 0.14
N LYS A 89 15.02 4.28 -0.44
CA LYS A 89 16.16 3.57 -1.02
C LYS A 89 16.74 2.50 -0.10
N LYS A 90 16.79 2.77 1.20
CA LYS A 90 17.30 1.81 2.21
C LYS A 90 16.59 0.44 2.18
N TYR A 91 15.33 0.37 1.74
CA TYR A 91 14.59 -0.89 1.62
C TYR A 91 14.87 -1.62 0.30
N TRP A 92 15.13 -0.86 -0.77
CA TRP A 92 15.58 -1.41 -2.05
C TRP A 92 16.98 -2.00 -1.95
N ASP A 93 17.87 -1.33 -1.20
CA ASP A 93 19.25 -1.78 -0.99
C ASP A 93 19.36 -3.13 -0.26
N LEU A 94 18.28 -3.61 0.39
CA LEU A 94 18.22 -4.93 1.02
C LEU A 94 18.13 -6.07 0.00
N TYR A 95 17.69 -5.78 -1.23
CA TYR A 95 17.45 -6.77 -2.28
C TYR A 95 18.08 -6.31 -3.60
N PRO A 96 19.39 -6.56 -3.80
CA PRO A 96 20.04 -6.27 -5.07
C PRO A 96 19.34 -6.98 -6.22
N GLU A 97 19.07 -6.26 -7.31
CA GLU A 97 18.35 -6.79 -8.48
C GLU A 97 18.99 -8.07 -9.05
N THR A 98 20.33 -8.15 -9.02
CA THR A 98 21.10 -9.32 -9.48
C THR A 98 20.87 -10.58 -8.65
N GLU A 99 20.31 -10.47 -7.45
CA GLU A 99 20.00 -11.60 -6.57
C GLU A 99 18.54 -12.06 -6.69
N VAL A 100 17.67 -11.23 -7.27
CA VAL A 100 16.26 -11.55 -7.47
C VAL A 100 16.11 -12.47 -8.68
N LYS A 101 15.44 -13.61 -8.47
CA LYS A 101 15.18 -14.59 -9.53
C LYS A 101 13.71 -14.56 -9.90
N LEU A 102 13.43 -14.46 -11.20
CA LEU A 102 12.08 -14.60 -11.72
C LEU A 102 11.52 -16.00 -11.44
N PRO A 103 10.20 -16.11 -11.17
CA PRO A 103 9.59 -17.40 -10.93
C PRO A 103 9.50 -18.21 -12.23
N ASN A 104 9.64 -19.53 -12.13
CA ASN A 104 9.65 -20.43 -13.30
C ASN A 104 8.24 -20.80 -13.81
N ASN A 105 7.20 -20.11 -13.34
CA ASN A 105 5.79 -20.40 -13.60
C ASN A 105 5.04 -19.22 -14.25
N MET A 106 5.71 -18.49 -15.16
CA MET A 106 5.14 -17.38 -15.93
C MET A 106 4.15 -17.85 -17.03
N TYR A 107 3.24 -18.77 -16.68
CA TYR A 107 2.22 -19.32 -17.55
C TYR A 107 0.94 -19.64 -16.76
N PHE A 108 -0.20 -19.57 -17.42
CA PHE A 108 -1.45 -20.03 -16.81
C PHE A 108 -1.50 -21.57 -16.78
N PRO A 109 -1.98 -22.19 -15.69
CA PRO A 109 -2.17 -23.65 -15.62
C PRO A 109 -3.10 -24.18 -16.73
N GLN A 110 -2.86 -25.41 -17.17
CA GLN A 110 -3.75 -26.07 -18.13
C GLN A 110 -5.15 -26.23 -17.55
N GLY A 111 -6.18 -25.93 -18.35
CA GLY A 111 -7.58 -26.00 -17.92
C GLY A 111 -8.06 -24.81 -17.09
N LEU A 112 -7.25 -23.76 -16.91
CA LEU A 112 -7.69 -22.53 -16.26
C LEU A 112 -8.80 -21.86 -17.08
N SER A 113 -9.95 -21.61 -16.43
CA SER A 113 -11.04 -20.83 -17.03
C SER A 113 -10.55 -19.43 -17.43
N SER A 114 -11.02 -18.93 -18.57
CA SER A 114 -10.71 -17.57 -19.02
C SER A 114 -11.12 -16.51 -18.00
N ALA A 115 -12.13 -16.77 -17.17
CA ALA A 115 -12.56 -15.88 -16.10
C ALA A 115 -11.50 -15.66 -15.00
N CYS A 116 -10.55 -16.60 -14.84
CA CYS A 116 -9.48 -16.51 -13.84
C CYS A 116 -8.18 -15.91 -14.42
N GLN A 117 -8.14 -15.63 -15.73
CA GLN A 117 -6.98 -15.01 -16.36
C GLN A 117 -6.99 -13.51 -16.05
N TYR A 118 -5.98 -13.04 -15.34
CA TYR A 118 -5.80 -11.62 -15.06
C TYR A 118 -5.09 -10.92 -16.22
N SER A 119 -5.35 -9.62 -16.38
CA SER A 119 -4.77 -8.77 -17.43
C SER A 119 -3.92 -7.62 -16.89
N TRP A 120 -3.52 -7.68 -15.61
CA TRP A 120 -2.73 -6.66 -14.93
C TRP A 120 -3.27 -5.22 -15.08
N GLY A 121 -4.59 -5.05 -15.09
CA GLY A 121 -5.24 -3.79 -15.46
C GLY A 121 -4.74 -2.56 -14.69
N GLU A 122 -4.54 -2.67 -13.37
CA GLU A 122 -3.99 -1.55 -12.58
C GLU A 122 -2.52 -1.28 -12.90
N MET A 123 -1.69 -2.33 -13.00
CA MET A 123 -0.26 -2.20 -13.29
C MET A 123 -0.02 -1.51 -14.64
N ARG A 124 -0.85 -1.82 -15.65
CA ARG A 124 -0.78 -1.22 -16.98
C ARG A 124 -1.17 0.26 -17.04
N ALA A 125 -1.74 0.81 -15.96
CA ALA A 125 -2.00 2.25 -15.88
C ALA A 125 -0.75 3.07 -15.49
N TYR A 126 0.34 2.41 -15.11
CA TYR A 126 1.59 3.06 -14.73
C TYR A 126 2.56 3.20 -15.92
N ARG A 127 3.44 4.20 -15.83
CA ARG A 127 4.43 4.51 -16.86
C ARG A 127 5.44 3.37 -16.99
N GLY A 128 5.77 3.01 -18.22
CA GLY A 128 6.79 2.01 -18.54
C GLY A 128 6.26 0.58 -18.59
N ILE A 129 4.98 0.36 -18.28
CA ILE A 129 4.35 -0.96 -18.36
C ILE A 129 3.62 -1.11 -19.71
N PRO A 130 3.87 -2.18 -20.48
CA PRO A 130 3.17 -2.46 -21.73
C PRO A 130 1.64 -2.62 -21.57
N ASP A 131 0.87 -2.05 -22.50
CA ASP A 131 -0.60 -2.15 -22.52
C ASP A 131 -1.12 -3.57 -22.76
N LYS A 132 -0.29 -4.43 -23.38
CA LYS A 132 -0.61 -5.79 -23.80
C LYS A 132 0.58 -6.71 -23.60
N ASP A 133 0.30 -8.01 -23.61
CA ASP A 133 1.28 -9.08 -23.49
C ASP A 133 2.03 -9.09 -22.14
N PRO A 134 2.80 -10.17 -21.83
CA PRO A 134 3.72 -10.20 -20.71
C PRO A 134 4.77 -9.08 -20.76
N VAL A 135 5.18 -8.61 -19.58
CA VAL A 135 6.33 -7.70 -19.45
C VAL A 135 7.63 -8.45 -19.75
N SER A 136 8.69 -7.74 -20.16
CA SER A 136 10.00 -8.35 -20.39
C SER A 136 10.67 -8.75 -19.06
N ASP A 137 11.65 -9.66 -19.11
CA ASP A 137 12.37 -10.12 -17.91
C ASP A 137 13.10 -8.96 -17.19
N GLU A 138 13.52 -7.93 -17.91
CA GLU A 138 14.12 -6.72 -17.32
C GLU A 138 13.10 -5.81 -16.62
N THR A 139 11.83 -5.91 -16.99
CA THR A 139 10.74 -5.13 -16.37
C THR A 139 10.03 -5.91 -15.25
N ALA A 140 10.11 -7.25 -15.29
CA ALA A 140 9.47 -8.19 -14.36
C ALA A 140 10.19 -8.24 -13.01
#